data_AF-A0A6I3GNX7-F1
#
_entry.id   AF-A0A6I3GNX7-F1
#
_cell.length_a   1.000
_cell.length_b   1.000
_cell.length_c   1.000
_cell.angle_alpha   90.00
_cell.angle_beta   90.00
_cell.angle_gamma   90.00
#
_symmetry.space_group_name_H-M   'P 1'
#
loop_
_entity.id
_entity.type
_entity.pdbx_description
1 polymer ?
#
loop_
_entity_poly.entity_id
_entity_poly.type
_entity_poly.pdbx_seq_one_letter_code
_entity_poly.pdbx_strand_id
1 'polypeptide(L)'
;MIRPIRIYGDQVLHQRAQPVTAFDQELSDLVRDMFETMKSAPGVGLAAPQVGVALQVFVYDYPDDDDNPRRGVVINPTITIGPVSEEEPDEELHSEGCLSVPGERFSLQRADWAIIEGVDLEQKPIRIEAEGWFARIFQHEFDHLEGIIYVDKLPEDAKKEAFEVMAELGWNRPGRSWLPGTDHLED
;
A
#
# COMPACT_ATOMS: atom_id res chain seq x y z
N MET A 1 12.80 10.04 -9.54
CA MET A 1 12.53 9.24 -10.75
C MET A 1 11.37 8.29 -10.48
N ILE A 2 10.58 7.96 -11.51
CA ILE A 2 9.54 6.94 -11.39
C ILE A 2 10.20 5.55 -11.33
N ARG A 3 9.73 4.71 -10.42
CA ARG A 3 10.20 3.33 -10.20
C ARG A 3 9.18 2.32 -10.73
N PRO A 4 9.61 1.14 -11.21
CA PRO A 4 8.70 0.05 -11.51
C PRO A 4 8.00 -0.43 -10.23
N ILE A 5 6.69 -0.61 -10.32
CA ILE A 5 5.87 -1.20 -9.27
C ILE A 5 5.87 -2.71 -9.46
N ARG A 6 6.24 -3.44 -8.41
CA ARG A 6 6.21 -4.91 -8.36
C ARG A 6 4.77 -5.38 -8.34
N ILE A 7 4.50 -6.37 -9.16
CA ILE A 7 3.20 -7.04 -9.21
C ILE A 7 3.22 -8.19 -8.19
N TYR A 8 2.03 -8.59 -7.73
CA TYR A 8 1.81 -9.79 -6.94
C TYR A 8 2.67 -10.95 -7.44
N GLY A 9 3.10 -11.80 -6.51
CA GLY A 9 4.01 -12.92 -6.77
C GLY A 9 5.50 -12.56 -6.71
N ASP A 10 5.90 -11.29 -6.79
CA ASP A 10 7.27 -10.88 -6.46
C ASP A 10 7.55 -11.11 -4.96
N GLN A 11 8.67 -11.76 -4.66
CA GLN A 11 9.02 -12.21 -3.32
C GLN A 11 9.15 -11.05 -2.32
N VAL A 12 9.51 -9.85 -2.78
CA VAL A 12 9.64 -8.66 -1.91
C VAL A 12 8.30 -8.22 -1.31
N LEU A 13 7.18 -8.52 -1.97
CA LEU A 13 5.83 -8.20 -1.50
C LEU A 13 5.33 -9.15 -0.41
N HIS A 14 5.98 -10.30 -0.27
CA HIS A 14 5.57 -11.41 0.59
C HIS A 14 6.53 -11.62 1.77
N GLN A 15 7.33 -10.60 2.09
CA GLN A 15 8.28 -10.62 3.19
C GLN A 15 8.12 -9.37 4.03
N ARG A 16 8.23 -9.55 5.34
CA ARG A 16 8.30 -8.43 6.28
C ARG A 16 9.49 -7.54 5.95
N ALA A 17 9.21 -6.26 5.72
CA ALA A 17 10.19 -5.24 5.44
C ALA A 17 11.08 -4.98 6.66
N GLN A 18 12.33 -4.62 6.40
CA GLN A 18 13.32 -4.34 7.44
C GLN A 18 13.16 -2.93 7.99
N PRO A 19 13.36 -2.72 9.30
CA PRO A 19 13.42 -1.37 9.86
C PRO A 19 14.51 -0.54 9.19
N VAL A 20 14.21 0.73 8.94
CA VAL A 20 15.18 1.73 8.51
C VAL A 20 16.09 2.07 9.68
N THR A 21 17.40 1.92 9.48
CA THR A 21 18.44 2.27 10.46
C THR A 21 19.32 3.43 10.03
N ALA A 22 19.26 3.84 8.76
CA ALA A 22 20.04 4.93 8.20
C ALA A 22 19.10 5.97 7.57
N PHE A 23 19.21 7.22 8.03
CA PHE A 23 18.43 8.36 7.55
C PHE A 23 19.35 9.28 6.74
N ASP A 24 19.66 8.83 5.53
CA ASP A 24 20.62 9.46 4.64
C ASP A 24 19.98 9.94 3.33
N GLN A 25 20.83 10.32 2.38
CA GLN A 25 20.39 10.79 1.06
C GLN A 25 19.71 9.67 0.26
N GLU A 26 20.09 8.41 0.44
CA GLU A 26 19.48 7.28 -0.28
C GLU A 26 18.03 7.07 0.16
N LEU A 27 17.76 7.15 1.46
CA LEU A 27 16.39 7.15 1.99
C LEU A 27 15.58 8.34 1.47
N SER A 28 16.19 9.53 1.45
CA SER A 28 15.52 10.75 0.98
C SER A 28 15.18 10.68 -0.51
N ASP A 29 16.09 10.13 -1.33
CA ASP A 29 15.87 9.90 -2.75
C ASP A 29 14.80 8.82 -2.99
N LEU A 30 14.79 7.75 -2.21
CA LEU A 30 13.75 6.72 -2.25
C LEU A 30 12.36 7.32 -1.98
N VAL A 31 12.21 8.10 -0.92
CA VAL A 31 10.92 8.73 -0.57
C VAL A 31 10.45 9.68 -1.68
N ARG A 32 11.36 10.49 -2.23
CA ARG A 32 11.05 11.34 -3.40
C ARG A 32 10.56 10.52 -4.60
N ASP A 33 11.29 9.46 -4.93
CA ASP A 33 10.95 8.57 -6.04
C ASP A 33 9.60 7.86 -5.81
N MET A 34 9.29 7.47 -4.57
CA MET A 34 8.00 6.88 -4.22
C MET A 34 6.85 7.86 -4.44
N PHE A 35 6.99 9.13 -4.05
CA PHE A 35 5.99 10.15 -4.34
C PHE A 35 5.80 10.38 -5.85
N GLU A 36 6.88 10.44 -6.63
CA GLU A 36 6.80 10.57 -8.08
C GLU A 36 6.12 9.37 -8.73
N THR A 37 6.46 8.16 -8.27
CA THR A 37 5.89 6.90 -8.75
C THR A 37 4.40 6.81 -8.45
N MET A 38 4.00 7.08 -7.20
CA MET A 38 2.60 7.07 -6.76
C MET A 38 1.77 8.07 -7.56
N LYS A 39 2.28 9.29 -7.78
CA LYS A 39 1.60 10.31 -8.58
C LYS A 39 1.42 9.88 -10.04
N SER A 40 2.39 9.17 -10.61
CA SER A 40 2.31 8.65 -11.97
C SER A 40 1.42 7.41 -12.09
N ALA A 41 1.13 6.73 -10.98
CA ALA A 41 0.31 5.52 -10.88
C ALA A 41 -1.08 5.79 -10.25
N PRO A 42 -1.64 6.99 -10.48
CA PRO A 42 -2.64 7.69 -9.64
C PRO A 42 -3.02 7.04 -8.28
N GLY A 43 -2.03 6.71 -7.45
CA GLY A 43 -2.22 6.08 -6.15
C GLY A 43 -2.40 7.08 -5.01
N VAL A 44 -2.97 6.62 -3.90
CA VAL A 44 -3.17 7.43 -2.67
C VAL A 44 -2.21 7.04 -1.54
N GLY A 45 -1.54 5.89 -1.69
CA GLY A 45 -0.47 5.37 -0.84
C GLY A 45 0.49 4.51 -1.67
N LEU A 46 1.73 4.39 -1.20
CA LEU A 46 2.73 3.51 -1.79
C LEU A 46 3.78 3.10 -0.73
N ALA A 47 3.93 1.80 -0.51
CA ALA A 47 4.93 1.21 0.36
C ALA A 47 6.22 0.87 -0.38
N ALA A 48 7.38 0.98 0.28
CA ALA A 48 8.68 0.72 -0.32
C ALA A 48 8.82 -0.70 -0.94
N PRO A 49 8.23 -1.77 -0.35
CA PRO A 49 8.22 -3.09 -0.98
C PRO A 49 7.60 -3.09 -2.39
N GLN A 50 6.60 -2.25 -2.63
CA GLN A 50 5.96 -2.13 -3.94
C GLN A 50 6.91 -1.59 -5.02
N VAL A 51 7.94 -0.83 -4.65
CA VAL A 51 9.01 -0.41 -5.59
C VAL A 51 10.27 -1.27 -5.46
N GLY A 52 10.14 -2.44 -4.84
CA GLY A 52 11.20 -3.43 -4.72
C GLY A 52 12.22 -3.18 -3.61
N VAL A 53 11.91 -2.31 -2.65
CA VAL A 53 12.79 -1.97 -1.53
C VAL A 53 12.18 -2.49 -0.23
N ALA A 54 12.81 -3.51 0.37
CA ALA A 54 12.32 -4.17 1.58
C ALA A 54 12.60 -3.35 2.86
N LEU A 55 12.15 -2.09 2.90
CA LEU A 55 12.27 -1.19 4.05
C LEU A 55 10.90 -0.78 4.59
N GLN A 56 10.81 -0.56 5.89
CA GLN A 56 9.60 -0.09 6.58
C GLN A 56 9.35 1.39 6.32
N VAL A 57 8.92 1.71 5.10
CA VAL A 57 8.63 3.07 4.63
C VAL A 57 7.38 3.02 3.77
N PHE A 58 6.43 3.89 4.02
CA PHE A 58 5.36 4.17 3.06
C PHE A 58 5.12 5.67 2.94
N VAL A 59 4.64 6.09 1.79
CA VAL A 59 4.17 7.46 1.53
C VAL A 59 2.66 7.46 1.32
N TYR A 60 2.02 8.59 1.61
CA TYR A 60 0.60 8.82 1.33
C TYR A 60 0.39 10.25 0.82
N ASP A 61 -0.61 10.43 -0.05
CA ASP A 61 -1.03 11.73 -0.58
C ASP A 61 -2.52 11.63 -0.95
N TYR A 62 -3.38 12.10 -0.05
CA TYR A 62 -4.83 12.15 -0.22
C TYR A 62 -5.36 13.39 0.52
N PRO A 63 -6.38 14.11 0.04
CA PRO A 63 -6.98 15.19 0.82
C PRO A 63 -7.92 14.63 1.91
N ASP A 64 -8.10 15.34 3.03
CA ASP A 64 -9.19 15.02 3.96
C ASP A 64 -10.57 15.48 3.44
N ASP A 65 -11.63 15.21 4.21
CA ASP A 65 -13.01 15.48 3.81
C ASP A 65 -13.29 16.97 3.58
N ASP A 66 -12.47 17.86 4.14
CA ASP A 66 -12.51 19.32 3.94
C ASP A 66 -11.56 19.79 2.80
N ASP A 67 -11.07 18.85 1.99
CA ASP A 67 -10.12 19.05 0.90
C ASP A 67 -8.76 19.62 1.34
N ASN A 68 -8.39 19.47 2.62
CA ASN A 68 -7.07 19.86 3.08
C ASN A 68 -6.06 18.80 2.64
N PRO A 69 -4.92 19.21 2.03
CA PRO A 69 -3.94 18.26 1.56
C PRO A 69 -3.30 17.51 2.74
N ARG A 70 -3.44 16.18 2.75
CA ARG A 70 -2.73 15.30 3.68
C ARG A 70 -1.74 14.43 2.93
N ARG A 71 -0.49 14.86 3.01
CA ARG A 71 0.65 14.20 2.37
C ARG A 71 1.75 13.97 3.39
N GLY A 72 2.35 12.80 3.37
CA GLY A 72 3.46 12.50 4.27
C GLY A 72 4.16 11.18 3.97
N VAL A 73 5.21 10.93 4.72
CA VAL A 73 5.95 9.67 4.77
C VAL A 73 5.94 9.19 6.22
N VAL A 74 5.76 7.88 6.42
CA VAL A 74 5.92 7.27 7.73
C VAL A 74 6.99 6.19 7.63
N ILE A 75 8.03 6.34 8.45
CA ILE A 75 9.17 5.42 8.52
C ILE A 75 9.11 4.66 9.83
N ASN A 76 9.42 3.36 9.78
CA ASN A 76 9.31 2.40 10.88
C ASN A 76 7.95 2.47 11.59
N PRO A 77 6.83 2.37 10.86
CA PRO A 77 5.52 2.56 11.46
C PRO A 77 5.15 1.45 12.44
N THR A 78 4.32 1.78 13.42
CA THR A 78 3.47 0.85 14.17
C THR A 78 2.02 1.30 14.01
N ILE A 79 1.10 0.33 13.94
CA ILE A 79 -0.34 0.61 13.79
C ILE A 79 -1.14 0.06 14.97
N THR A 80 -2.08 0.85 15.47
CA THR A 80 -3.17 0.40 16.34
C THR A 80 -4.48 0.57 15.57
N ILE A 81 -5.32 -0.45 15.52
CA ILE A 81 -6.59 -0.42 14.78
C ILE A 81 -7.78 -0.66 15.71
N GLY A 82 -8.95 -0.18 15.27
CA GLY A 82 -10.22 -0.56 15.86
C GLY A 82 -10.62 -2.01 15.59
N PRO A 83 -11.78 -2.45 16.11
CA PRO A 83 -12.36 -3.72 15.71
C PRO A 83 -12.68 -3.70 14.21
N VAL A 84 -12.47 -4.84 13.55
CA VAL A 84 -12.91 -5.07 12.18
C VAL A 84 -14.30 -5.68 12.25
N SER A 85 -15.26 -5.16 11.48
CA SER A 85 -16.61 -5.74 11.41
C SER A 85 -16.57 -7.19 10.91
N GLU A 86 -17.48 -8.03 11.39
CA GLU A 86 -17.70 -9.39 10.87
C GLU A 86 -18.80 -9.43 9.79
N GLU A 87 -19.41 -8.29 9.48
CA GLU A 87 -20.38 -8.18 8.40
C GLU A 87 -19.70 -8.36 7.04
N GLU A 88 -20.45 -8.85 6.06
CA GLU A 88 -19.99 -8.94 4.68
C GLU A 88 -19.66 -7.53 4.16
N PRO A 89 -18.50 -7.35 3.49
CA PRO A 89 -18.10 -6.04 3.03
C PRO A 89 -19.00 -5.59 1.87
N ASP A 90 -19.61 -4.42 2.00
CA ASP A 90 -20.28 -3.74 0.89
C ASP A 90 -19.34 -3.51 -0.31
N GLU A 91 -19.83 -3.84 -1.52
CA GLU A 91 -19.07 -3.81 -2.76
C GLU A 91 -18.61 -2.41 -3.17
N GLU A 92 -19.38 -1.37 -2.86
CA GLU A 92 -19.07 0.01 -3.25
C GLU A 92 -18.24 0.69 -2.15
N LEU A 93 -18.70 0.61 -0.91
CA LEU A 93 -18.11 1.32 0.23
C LEU A 93 -16.78 0.72 0.69
N HIS A 94 -16.56 -0.57 0.45
CA HIS A 94 -15.36 -1.27 0.88
C HIS A 94 -14.47 -1.74 -0.29
N SER A 95 -14.69 -1.21 -1.49
CA SER A 95 -13.87 -1.50 -2.68
C SER A 95 -12.42 -1.07 -2.49
N GLU A 96 -11.51 -2.04 -2.38
CA GLU A 96 -10.08 -1.82 -2.22
C GLU A 96 -9.33 -2.32 -3.45
N GLY A 97 -8.31 -1.56 -3.87
CA GLY A 97 -7.42 -1.93 -4.96
C GLY A 97 -5.96 -1.69 -4.57
N CYS A 98 -5.03 -2.22 -5.35
CA CYS A 98 -3.60 -2.10 -5.09
C CYS A 98 -2.83 -1.92 -6.39
N LEU A 99 -1.82 -1.04 -6.40
CA LEU A 99 -0.94 -0.87 -7.57
C LEU A 99 -0.12 -2.13 -7.89
N SER A 100 0.04 -3.03 -6.91
CA SER A 100 0.68 -4.35 -7.08
C SER A 100 -0.29 -5.46 -7.53
N VAL A 101 -1.60 -5.18 -7.58
CA VAL A 101 -2.62 -6.07 -8.17
C VAL A 101 -3.43 -5.22 -9.16
N PRO A 102 -2.79 -4.80 -10.27
CA PRO A 102 -3.29 -3.68 -11.06
C PRO A 102 -4.64 -3.98 -11.72
N GLY A 103 -5.53 -2.99 -11.80
CA GLY A 103 -6.85 -3.13 -12.43
C GLY A 103 -7.90 -3.86 -11.58
N GLU A 104 -7.48 -4.73 -10.67
CA GLU A 104 -8.38 -5.51 -9.82
C GLU A 104 -8.77 -4.76 -8.54
N ARG A 105 -10.05 -4.90 -8.17
CA ARG A 105 -10.59 -4.38 -6.91
C ARG A 105 -11.55 -5.39 -6.30
N PHE A 106 -11.46 -5.59 -5.00
CA PHE A 106 -12.37 -6.46 -4.25
C PHE A 106 -12.81 -5.76 -2.97
N SER A 107 -13.99 -6.12 -2.49
CA SER A 107 -14.55 -5.63 -1.23
C SER A 107 -13.81 -6.27 -0.04
N LEU A 108 -13.30 -5.43 0.86
CA LEU A 108 -12.55 -5.88 2.04
C LEU A 108 -12.91 -5.06 3.28
N GLN A 109 -13.31 -5.75 4.35
CA GLN A 109 -13.55 -5.11 5.62
C GLN A 109 -12.22 -4.65 6.25
N ARG A 110 -12.22 -3.41 6.73
CA ARG A 110 -11.12 -2.81 7.49
C ARG A 110 -11.69 -2.28 8.81
N ALA A 111 -10.81 -2.00 9.77
CA ALA A 111 -11.22 -1.23 10.93
C ALA A 111 -11.56 0.20 10.49
N ASP A 112 -12.63 0.78 11.06
CA ASP A 112 -13.07 2.13 10.70
C ASP A 112 -12.10 3.22 11.14
N TRP A 113 -11.22 2.91 12.09
CA TRP A 113 -10.19 3.82 12.57
C TRP A 113 -8.84 3.12 12.74
N ALA A 114 -7.78 3.89 12.56
CA ALA A 114 -6.41 3.48 12.81
C ALA A 114 -5.59 4.64 13.39
N ILE A 115 -4.63 4.29 14.24
CA ILE A 115 -3.60 5.19 14.76
C ILE A 115 -2.28 4.68 14.20
N ILE A 116 -1.62 5.50 13.38
CA ILE A 116 -0.29 5.21 12.86
C ILE A 116 0.74 6.06 13.63
N GLU A 117 1.81 5.40 14.08
CA GLU A 117 2.93 6.02 14.78
C GLU A 117 4.22 5.65 14.06
N GLY A 118 5.22 6.53 14.06
CA GLY A 118 6.50 6.30 13.37
C GLY A 118 7.37 7.55 13.42
N VAL A 119 8.22 7.74 12.42
CA VAL A 119 9.03 8.97 12.27
C VAL A 119 9.03 9.50 10.84
N ASP A 120 9.31 10.81 10.69
CA ASP A 120 9.60 11.44 9.39
C ASP A 120 11.09 11.28 8.97
N LEU A 121 11.46 11.89 7.84
CA LEU A 121 12.84 11.89 7.33
C LEU A 121 13.84 12.58 8.29
N GLU A 122 13.37 13.55 9.07
CA GLU A 122 14.15 14.24 10.11
C GLU A 122 14.13 13.50 11.46
N GLN A 123 13.60 12.26 11.51
CA GLN A 123 13.43 11.44 12.71
C GLN A 123 12.52 12.09 13.77
N LYS A 124 11.65 13.02 13.39
CA LYS A 124 10.64 13.56 14.29
C LYS A 124 9.51 12.55 14.45
N PRO A 125 9.01 12.33 15.68
CA PRO A 125 7.88 11.45 15.90
C PRO A 125 6.64 11.89 15.12
N ILE A 126 6.05 10.94 14.41
CA ILE A 126 4.73 11.06 13.77
C ILE A 126 3.74 10.28 14.60
N ARG A 127 2.56 10.87 14.82
CA ARG A 127 1.39 10.16 15.31
C ARG A 127 0.15 10.74 14.64
N ILE A 128 -0.59 9.91 13.90
CA ILE A 128 -1.76 10.33 13.13
C ILE A 128 -2.93 9.42 13.49
N GLU A 129 -4.03 10.04 13.90
CA GLU A 129 -5.33 9.38 14.04
C GLU A 129 -6.08 9.55 12.73
N ALA A 130 -6.63 8.44 12.24
CA ALA A 130 -7.35 8.37 10.98
C ALA A 130 -8.62 7.56 11.16
N GLU A 131 -9.66 8.00 10.46
CA GLU A 131 -10.94 7.33 10.33
C GLU A 131 -11.27 7.12 8.85
N GLY A 132 -12.24 6.26 8.55
CA GLY A 132 -12.77 6.03 7.22
C GLY A 132 -11.69 5.67 6.19
N TRP A 133 -11.66 6.42 5.08
CA TRP A 133 -10.75 6.13 3.97
C TRP A 133 -9.27 6.24 4.34
N PHE A 134 -8.88 7.19 5.19
CA PHE A 134 -7.50 7.29 5.67
C PHE A 134 -7.09 6.11 6.53
N ALA A 135 -8.00 5.63 7.39
CA ALA A 135 -7.74 4.44 8.19
C ALA A 135 -7.49 3.22 7.29
N ARG A 136 -8.26 3.10 6.19
CA ARG A 136 -8.06 2.06 5.17
C ARG A 136 -6.70 2.18 4.49
N ILE A 137 -6.31 3.38 4.04
CA ILE A 137 -4.99 3.61 3.42
C ILE A 137 -3.88 3.16 4.37
N PHE A 138 -3.90 3.59 5.64
CA PHE A 138 -2.85 3.22 6.58
C PHE A 138 -2.79 1.73 6.90
N GLN A 139 -3.94 1.06 7.00
CA GLN A 139 -3.99 -0.40 7.15
C GLN A 139 -3.42 -1.11 5.91
N HIS A 140 -3.73 -0.62 4.71
CA HIS A 140 -3.22 -1.15 3.45
C HIS A 140 -1.70 -1.01 3.33
N GLU A 141 -1.18 0.21 3.52
CA GLU A 141 0.25 0.48 3.41
C GLU A 141 1.04 -0.25 4.51
N PHE A 142 0.49 -0.36 5.71
CA PHE A 142 1.12 -1.13 6.78
C PHE A 142 1.17 -2.62 6.46
N ASP A 143 0.12 -3.19 5.89
CA ASP A 143 0.10 -4.60 5.47
C ASP A 143 1.23 -4.90 4.48
N HIS A 144 1.49 -4.00 3.52
CA HIS A 144 2.61 -4.14 2.60
C HIS A 144 3.96 -4.25 3.31
N LEU A 145 4.15 -3.53 4.43
CA LEU A 145 5.38 -3.62 5.22
C LEU A 145 5.49 -4.92 6.01
N GLU A 146 4.37 -5.56 6.31
CA GLU A 146 4.31 -6.89 6.93
C GLU A 146 4.35 -8.02 5.91
N GLY A 147 4.45 -7.71 4.61
CA GLY A 147 4.48 -8.70 3.53
C GLY A 147 3.10 -9.29 3.23
N ILE A 148 2.04 -8.51 3.44
CA ILE A 148 0.65 -8.89 3.23
C ILE A 148 0.06 -7.97 2.15
N ILE A 149 -0.65 -8.55 1.19
CA ILE A 149 -1.39 -7.81 0.16
C ILE A 149 -2.88 -7.94 0.46
N TYR A 150 -3.69 -6.94 0.10
CA TYR A 150 -5.12 -6.94 0.46
C TYR A 150 -5.88 -8.21 0.01
N VAL A 151 -5.52 -8.78 -1.15
CA VAL A 151 -6.06 -10.05 -1.66
C VAL A 151 -5.83 -11.24 -0.72
N ASP A 152 -4.79 -11.19 0.11
CA ASP A 152 -4.50 -12.23 1.10
C ASP A 152 -5.46 -12.19 2.29
N LYS A 153 -6.17 -11.06 2.51
CA LYS A 153 -7.13 -10.83 3.59
C LYS A 153 -8.59 -10.96 3.17
N LEU A 154 -8.86 -11.19 1.89
CA LEU A 154 -10.23 -11.33 1.39
C LEU A 154 -10.96 -12.53 2.04
N PRO A 155 -12.30 -12.46 2.16
CA PRO A 155 -13.14 -13.62 2.46
C PRO A 155 -12.88 -14.76 1.47
N GLU A 156 -13.14 -16.01 1.87
CA GLU A 156 -12.70 -17.21 1.14
C GLU A 156 -13.16 -17.23 -0.33
N ASP A 157 -14.41 -16.87 -0.61
CA ASP A 157 -14.97 -16.86 -1.96
C ASP A 157 -14.30 -15.78 -2.84
N ALA A 158 -14.22 -14.53 -2.37
CA ALA A 158 -13.57 -13.43 -3.08
C ALA A 158 -12.06 -13.66 -3.25
N LYS A 159 -11.41 -14.27 -2.25
CA LYS A 159 -10.00 -14.66 -2.31
C LYS A 159 -9.75 -15.69 -3.40
N LYS A 160 -10.63 -16.66 -3.54
CA LYS A 160 -10.54 -17.67 -4.60
C LYS A 160 -10.68 -17.02 -5.98
N GLU A 161 -11.67 -16.15 -6.17
CA GLU A 161 -11.86 -15.40 -7.41
C GLU A 161 -10.61 -14.56 -7.76
N ALA A 162 -10.11 -13.77 -6.80
CA ALA A 162 -8.90 -12.97 -6.98
C ALA A 162 -7.71 -13.85 -7.40
N PHE A 163 -7.53 -15.02 -6.79
CA PHE A 163 -6.43 -15.92 -7.15
C PHE A 163 -6.58 -16.58 -8.51
N GLU A 164 -7.81 -16.89 -8.94
CA GLU A 164 -8.07 -17.41 -10.29
C GLU A 164 -7.69 -16.36 -11.34
N VAL A 165 -8.16 -15.12 -11.19
CA VAL A 165 -7.81 -13.99 -12.07
C VAL A 165 -6.29 -13.76 -12.10
N MET A 166 -5.65 -13.68 -10.93
CA MET A 166 -4.20 -13.48 -10.84
C MET A 166 -3.40 -14.65 -11.44
N ALA A 167 -3.91 -15.89 -11.38
CA ALA A 167 -3.26 -17.04 -12.00
C ALA A 167 -3.35 -17.00 -13.52
N GLU A 168 -4.48 -16.56 -14.08
CA GLU A 168 -4.68 -16.37 -15.53
C GLU A 168 -3.78 -15.27 -16.08
N LEU A 169 -3.68 -14.14 -15.36
CA LEU A 169 -2.75 -13.06 -15.67
C LEU A 169 -1.29 -13.47 -15.38
N GLY A 170 -1.09 -14.54 -14.61
CA GLY A 170 0.19 -15.14 -14.22
C GLY A 170 0.98 -14.30 -13.21
N TRP A 171 0.28 -13.47 -12.44
CA TRP A 171 0.78 -12.69 -11.30
C TRP A 171 1.04 -13.56 -10.07
N ASN A 172 0.86 -14.88 -10.13
CA ASN A 172 1.32 -15.77 -9.07
C ASN A 172 2.80 -16.20 -9.24
N ARG A 173 3.58 -15.47 -10.05
CA ARG A 173 4.98 -15.79 -10.35
C ARG A 173 5.91 -14.61 -10.07
N PRO A 174 7.13 -14.84 -9.57
CA PRO A 174 8.10 -13.78 -9.30
C PRO A 174 8.53 -13.00 -10.54
N GLY A 175 9.04 -11.79 -10.31
CA GLY A 175 9.77 -10.99 -11.30
C GLY A 175 8.89 -10.14 -12.21
N ARG A 176 7.60 -9.99 -11.89
CA ARG A 176 6.69 -9.11 -12.63
C ARG A 176 6.68 -7.71 -12.02
N SER A 177 6.70 -6.71 -12.90
CA SER A 177 6.55 -5.31 -12.55
C SER A 177 5.98 -4.54 -13.73
N TRP A 178 5.51 -3.34 -13.46
CA TRP A 178 5.10 -2.38 -14.48
C TRP A 178 5.65 -0.99 -14.14
N LEU A 179 5.92 -0.17 -15.15
CA LEU A 179 6.46 1.17 -15.01
C LEU A 179 5.37 2.21 -15.25
N PRO A 180 4.93 2.95 -14.21
CA PRO A 180 3.93 3.99 -14.37
C PRO A 180 4.32 5.06 -15.39
N GLY A 181 3.36 5.49 -16.20
CA GLY A 181 3.56 6.46 -17.27
C GLY A 181 4.29 5.92 -18.51
N THR A 182 4.66 4.63 -18.52
CA THR A 182 5.27 3.95 -19.69
C THR A 182 4.47 2.72 -20.10
N ASP A 183 4.18 1.83 -19.16
CA ASP A 183 3.41 0.62 -19.43
C ASP A 183 1.90 0.91 -19.33
N HIS A 184 1.13 0.41 -20.29
CA HIS A 184 -0.33 0.46 -20.31
C HIS A 184 -0.85 -0.94 -20.00
N LEU A 185 -1.40 -1.12 -18.79
CA LEU A 185 -1.86 -2.44 -18.34
C LEU A 185 -3.24 -2.84 -18.88
N GLU A 186 -3.88 -1.93 -19.63
CA GLU A 186 -5.17 -2.12 -20.30
C GLU A 186 -5.04 -2.52 -21.78
N ASP A 187 -3.81 -2.60 -22.32
CA ASP A 187 -3.48 -3.04 -23.69
C ASP A 187 -3.11 -4.54 -23.74
#